data_AF-A0A8T0B871-F1
#
_entry.id   AF-A0A8T0B871-F1
#
_cell.length_a   1.000
_cell.length_b   1.000
_cell.length_c   1.000
_cell.angle_alpha   90.00
_cell.angle_beta   90.00
_cell.angle_gamma   90.00
#
_symmetry.space_group_name_H-M   'P 1'
#
loop_
_entity.id
_entity.type
_entity.pdbx_description
1 polymer ?
#
loop_
_entity_poly.entity_id
_entity_poly.type
_entity_poly.pdbx_seq_one_letter_code
_entity_poly.pdbx_strand_id
1 'polypeptide(L)'
;MGWPLFLEIHISADLSWTTNTSSLVKKAHQHLFFLRTLKKNQLSSDILVNFYRCAIESILTSCVTVWYGSCSAAERKALQWVVKTAQRITGTSPPAMVDIQKKRCLRRARSILKDSSHPAHRLFTLLPSGRRYRCLWTRTSRLKNSFFPRAVSLVNSA
;
A
#
# COMPACT_ATOMS: atom_id res chain seq x y z
N MET A 1 -6.36 -27.46 9.56
CA MET A 1 -5.37 -27.27 8.48
C MET A 1 -4.85 -25.85 8.55
N GLY A 2 -3.69 -25.67 9.18
CA GLY A 2 -3.06 -24.37 9.39
C GLY A 2 -2.27 -23.97 8.15
N TRP A 3 -2.62 -22.84 7.56
CA TRP A 3 -1.82 -22.22 6.50
C TRP A 3 -0.68 -21.44 7.16
N PRO A 4 0.57 -21.54 6.66
CA PRO A 4 1.69 -20.86 7.29
C PRO A 4 1.53 -19.34 7.16
N LEU A 5 1.51 -18.64 8.30
CA LEU A 5 1.67 -17.19 8.35
C LEU A 5 3.09 -16.86 7.90
N PHE A 6 3.25 -16.13 6.80
CA PHE A 6 4.49 -15.44 6.49
C PHE A 6 4.23 -13.93 6.58
N LEU A 7 4.80 -13.30 7.62
CA LEU A 7 4.83 -11.83 7.79
C LEU A 7 3.47 -11.10 7.74
N GLU A 8 2.44 -11.64 8.39
CA GLU A 8 1.08 -11.05 8.46
C GLU A 8 0.33 -10.91 7.11
N ILE A 9 0.82 -11.55 6.04
CA ILE A 9 0.19 -11.47 4.71
C ILE A 9 -0.45 -12.82 4.39
N HIS A 10 -1.79 -12.86 4.39
CA HIS A 10 -2.52 -14.05 3.92
C HIS A 10 -2.50 -14.07 2.39
N ILE A 11 -1.68 -14.96 1.82
CA ILE A 11 -1.68 -15.24 0.39
C ILE A 11 -2.71 -16.36 0.16
N SER A 12 -3.93 -15.99 -0.20
CA SER A 12 -4.98 -16.94 -0.60
C SER A 12 -4.58 -17.67 -1.90
N ALA A 13 -4.97 -18.93 -2.06
CA ALA A 13 -4.62 -19.77 -3.23
C ALA A 13 -5.20 -19.24 -4.56
N ASP A 14 -6.25 -18.42 -4.51
CA ASP A 14 -6.83 -17.69 -5.63
C ASP A 14 -6.13 -16.34 -5.91
N LEU A 15 -5.04 -16.04 -5.18
CA LEU A 15 -4.41 -14.72 -5.07
C LEU A 15 -5.42 -13.59 -4.78
N SER A 16 -6.60 -13.91 -4.21
CA SER A 16 -7.50 -12.88 -3.76
C SER A 16 -6.95 -12.29 -2.47
N TRP A 17 -6.68 -10.99 -2.52
CA TRP A 17 -6.21 -10.25 -1.36
C TRP A 17 -7.34 -9.97 -0.38
N THR A 18 -8.58 -10.38 -0.66
CA THR A 18 -9.79 -10.10 0.12
C THR A 18 -9.67 -10.48 1.59
N THR A 19 -9.15 -11.68 1.87
CA THR A 19 -8.86 -12.13 3.24
C THR A 19 -7.84 -11.23 3.93
N ASN A 20 -6.81 -10.81 3.20
CA ASN A 20 -5.77 -9.91 3.69
C ASN A 20 -6.29 -8.48 3.90
N THR A 21 -7.05 -7.92 2.95
CA THR A 21 -7.64 -6.58 3.08
C THR A 21 -8.67 -6.55 4.21
N SER A 22 -9.46 -7.60 4.37
CA SER A 22 -10.43 -7.73 5.47
C SER A 22 -9.74 -7.83 6.83
N SER A 23 -8.66 -8.61 6.95
CA SER A 23 -7.89 -8.69 8.20
C SER A 23 -7.21 -7.36 8.54
N LEU A 24 -6.64 -6.67 7.54
CA LEU A 24 -6.06 -5.33 7.70
C LEU A 24 -7.10 -4.30 8.15
N VAL A 25 -8.30 -4.30 7.55
CA VAL A 25 -9.39 -3.41 7.94
C VAL A 25 -9.84 -3.70 9.37
N LYS A 26 -9.97 -4.97 9.76
CA LYS A 26 -10.32 -5.35 11.15
C LYS A 26 -9.27 -4.86 12.16
N LYS A 27 -7.98 -5.04 11.88
CA LYS A 27 -6.89 -4.50 12.72
C LYS A 27 -6.98 -2.98 12.78
N ALA A 28 -7.13 -2.31 11.64
CA ALA A 28 -7.26 -0.86 11.59
C ALA A 28 -8.46 -0.34 12.39
N HIS A 29 -9.59 -1.07 12.40
CA HIS A 29 -10.74 -0.75 13.25
C HIS A 29 -10.41 -0.83 14.75
N GLN A 30 -9.65 -1.85 15.18
CA GLN A 30 -9.19 -1.95 16.57
C GLN A 30 -8.32 -0.75 16.94
N HIS A 31 -7.37 -0.36 16.09
CA HIS A 31 -6.55 0.83 16.33
C HIS A 31 -7.34 2.14 16.31
N LEU A 32 -8.38 2.25 15.47
CA LEU A 32 -9.29 3.40 15.48
C LEU A 32 -10.09 3.49 16.79
N PHE A 33 -10.50 2.36 17.36
CA PHE A 33 -11.13 2.33 18.67
C PHE A 33 -10.20 2.93 19.73
N PHE A 34 -8.94 2.48 19.77
CA PHE A 34 -7.94 3.07 20.69
C PHE A 34 -7.71 4.55 20.42
N LEU A 35 -7.60 4.97 19.16
CA LEU A 35 -7.42 6.38 18.80
C LEU A 35 -8.59 7.25 19.29
N ARG A 36 -9.83 6.75 19.22
CA ARG A 36 -11.00 7.45 19.79
C ARG A 36 -10.92 7.56 21.31
N THR A 37 -10.52 6.48 21.98
CA THR A 37 -10.34 6.48 23.44
C THR A 37 -9.26 7.47 23.87
N LEU A 38 -8.13 7.52 23.16
CA LEU A 38 -7.06 8.48 23.39
C LEU A 38 -7.55 9.93 23.22
N LYS A 39 -8.36 10.21 22.19
CA LYS A 39 -8.96 11.54 22.01
C LYS A 39 -9.93 11.90 23.14
N LYS A 40 -10.72 10.94 23.63
CA LYS A 40 -11.65 11.16 24.76
C LYS A 40 -10.91 11.53 26.05
N ASN A 41 -9.71 10.97 26.25
CA ASN A 41 -8.82 11.32 27.36
C ASN A 41 -8.04 12.63 27.16
N GLN A 42 -8.41 13.46 26.17
CA GLN A 42 -7.88 14.81 25.94
C GLN A 42 -6.35 14.86 25.73
N LEU A 43 -5.76 13.80 25.19
CA LEU A 43 -4.35 13.79 24.81
C LEU A 43 -4.06 14.81 23.71
N SER A 44 -2.80 15.28 23.68
CA SER A 44 -2.36 16.26 22.70
C SER A 44 -2.51 15.76 21.27
N SER A 45 -2.74 16.68 20.34
CA SER A 45 -2.89 16.37 18.92
C SER A 45 -1.67 15.62 18.37
N ASP A 46 -0.47 16.00 18.82
CA ASP A 46 0.79 15.39 18.36
C ASP A 46 0.89 13.91 18.72
N ILE A 47 0.43 13.51 19.91
CA ILE A 47 0.40 12.11 20.33
C ILE A 47 -0.58 11.31 19.46
N LEU A 48 -1.75 11.89 19.16
CA LEU A 48 -2.76 11.24 18.31
C LEU A 48 -2.26 11.06 16.87
N VAL A 49 -1.56 12.06 16.33
CA VAL A 49 -0.94 11.99 15.00
C VAL A 49 0.17 10.94 14.98
N ASN A 50 1.03 10.90 16.00
CA ASN A 50 2.07 9.89 16.10
C ASN A 50 1.49 8.49 16.24
N PHE A 51 0.44 8.30 17.03
CA PHE A 51 -0.27 7.02 17.13
C PHE A 51 -0.83 6.59 15.77
N TYR A 52 -1.48 7.51 15.04
CA TYR A 52 -1.96 7.21 13.69
C TYR A 52 -0.83 6.74 12.77
N ARG A 53 0.28 7.49 12.71
CA ARG A 53 1.44 7.15 11.87
C ARG A 53 2.06 5.80 12.24
N CYS A 54 2.21 5.53 13.53
CA CYS A 54 2.89 4.34 14.01
C CYS A 54 2.03 3.07 13.99
N ALA A 55 0.72 3.17 14.25
CA ALA A 55 -0.15 2.01 14.38
C ALA A 55 -1.05 1.79 13.16
N ILE A 56 -1.70 2.84 12.66
CA ILE A 56 -2.65 2.71 11.55
C ILE A 56 -1.92 2.81 10.21
N GLU A 57 -1.12 3.85 10.00
CA GLU A 57 -0.39 4.05 8.74
C GLU A 57 0.64 2.93 8.52
N SER A 58 1.33 2.44 9.55
CA SER A 58 2.29 1.33 9.40
C SER A 58 1.64 0.06 8.85
N ILE A 59 0.49 -0.35 9.40
CA ILE A 59 -0.24 -1.54 8.97
C ILE A 59 -0.85 -1.32 7.57
N LEU A 60 -1.47 -0.17 7.34
CA LEU A 60 -2.06 0.16 6.02
C LEU A 60 -1.01 0.29 4.92
N THR A 61 0.22 0.67 5.25
CA THR A 61 1.31 0.83 4.27
C THR A 61 2.20 -0.39 4.17
N SER A 62 2.06 -1.36 5.07
CA SER A 62 2.74 -2.65 5.00
C SER A 62 2.36 -3.36 3.71
N CYS A 63 3.37 -3.62 2.88
CA CYS A 63 3.25 -4.29 1.59
C CYS A 63 2.21 -3.69 0.61
N VAL A 64 1.84 -2.42 0.79
CA VAL A 64 0.83 -1.71 -0.03
C VAL A 64 1.14 -1.74 -1.53
N THR A 65 2.41 -1.85 -1.90
CA THR A 65 2.87 -1.95 -3.29
C THR A 65 2.46 -3.26 -3.97
N VAL A 66 2.16 -4.30 -3.18
CA VAL A 66 1.83 -5.65 -3.65
C VAL A 66 0.32 -5.83 -3.76
N TRP A 67 -0.44 -5.46 -2.71
CA TRP A 67 -1.87 -5.79 -2.62
C TRP A 67 -2.79 -4.67 -3.10
N TYR A 68 -2.43 -3.40 -2.94
CA TYR A 68 -3.35 -2.27 -3.20
C TYR A 68 -3.75 -2.14 -4.68
N GLY A 69 -2.90 -2.57 -5.61
CA GLY A 69 -3.25 -2.58 -7.03
C GLY A 69 -4.40 -3.55 -7.33
N SER A 70 -4.48 -4.65 -6.59
CA SER A 70 -5.45 -5.71 -6.78
C SER A 70 -6.75 -5.52 -5.97
N CYS A 71 -6.87 -4.47 -5.16
CA CYS A 71 -8.10 -4.18 -4.42
C CYS A 71 -9.26 -3.78 -5.32
N SER A 72 -10.43 -4.35 -5.00
CA SER A 72 -11.74 -3.95 -5.51
C SER A 72 -12.12 -2.52 -5.07
N ALA A 73 -13.13 -1.95 -5.72
CA ALA A 73 -13.65 -0.63 -5.36
C ALA A 73 -14.20 -0.60 -3.91
N ALA A 74 -14.84 -1.67 -3.47
CA ALA A 74 -15.38 -1.78 -2.11
C ALA A 74 -14.28 -1.75 -1.05
N GLU A 75 -13.19 -2.50 -1.27
CA GLU A 75 -12.05 -2.52 -0.35
C GLU A 75 -11.33 -1.16 -0.30
N ARG A 76 -11.15 -0.50 -1.45
CA ARG A 76 -10.60 0.86 -1.50
C ARG A 76 -11.46 1.84 -0.70
N LYS A 77 -12.79 1.72 -0.79
CA LYS A 77 -13.73 2.54 -0.02
C LYS A 77 -13.62 2.27 1.49
N ALA A 78 -13.48 1.01 1.90
CA ALA A 78 -13.28 0.65 3.30
C ALA A 78 -11.96 1.22 3.86
N LEU A 79 -10.85 1.09 3.12
CA LEU A 79 -9.56 1.68 3.51
C LEU A 79 -9.62 3.20 3.57
N GLN A 80 -10.27 3.84 2.60
CA GLN A 80 -10.47 5.29 2.61
C GLN A 80 -11.32 5.74 3.79
N TRP A 81 -12.32 4.95 4.20
CA TRP A 81 -13.13 5.24 5.37
C TRP A 81 -12.31 5.23 6.66
N VAL A 82 -11.38 4.28 6.82
CA VAL A 82 -10.44 4.24 7.95
C VAL A 82 -9.62 5.53 8.01
N VAL A 83 -9.04 5.93 6.87
CA VAL A 83 -8.22 7.15 6.76
C VAL A 83 -9.04 8.41 7.07
N LYS A 84 -10.26 8.53 6.52
CA LYS A 84 -11.17 9.66 6.79
C LYS A 84 -11.60 9.72 8.27
N THR A 85 -11.81 8.56 8.89
CA THR A 85 -12.16 8.49 10.30
C THR A 85 -10.99 8.92 11.18
N ALA A 86 -9.78 8.45 10.88
CA ALA A 86 -8.57 8.90 11.58
C ALA A 86 -8.37 10.42 11.43
N GLN A 87 -8.50 10.94 10.20
CA GLN A 87 -8.44 12.38 9.91
C GLN A 87 -9.42 13.18 10.77
N ARG A 88 -10.67 12.72 10.91
CA ARG A 88 -11.68 13.41 11.74
C ARG A 88 -11.26 13.45 13.22
N ILE A 89 -10.57 12.43 13.70
CA ILE A 89 -10.15 12.33 15.11
C ILE A 89 -8.89 13.16 15.38
N THR A 90 -7.89 13.08 14.49
CA THR A 90 -6.60 13.78 14.65
C THR A 90 -6.63 15.22 14.17
N GLY A 91 -7.61 15.60 13.33
CA GLY A 91 -7.69 16.94 12.73
C GLY A 91 -6.66 17.22 11.64
N THR A 92 -5.79 16.26 11.33
CA THR A 92 -4.77 16.37 10.26
C THR A 92 -5.26 15.71 8.98
N SER A 93 -4.90 16.23 7.81
CA SER A 93 -5.19 15.59 6.52
C SER A 93 -4.06 14.61 6.14
N PRO A 94 -4.17 13.30 6.41
CA PRO A 94 -3.19 12.32 5.97
C PRO A 94 -3.21 12.17 4.44
N PRO A 95 -2.07 11.81 3.82
CA PRO A 95 -2.01 11.58 2.38
C PRO A 95 -2.96 10.44 1.98
N ALA A 96 -3.57 10.56 0.80
CA ALA A 96 -4.45 9.51 0.31
C ALA A 96 -3.68 8.20 0.14
N MET A 97 -4.33 7.08 0.42
CA MET A 97 -3.77 5.73 0.27
C MET A 97 -3.14 5.48 -1.12
N VAL A 98 -3.77 6.04 -2.16
CA VAL A 98 -3.26 5.98 -3.54
C VAL A 98 -1.89 6.65 -3.66
N ASP A 99 -1.71 7.81 -3.03
CA ASP A 99 -0.47 8.58 -3.13
C ASP A 99 0.64 7.96 -2.32
N ILE A 100 0.31 7.40 -1.15
CA ILE A 100 1.27 6.58 -0.38
C ILE A 100 1.70 5.39 -1.22
N GLN A 101 0.77 4.68 -1.86
CA GLN A 101 1.10 3.54 -2.71
C GLN A 101 2.01 3.95 -3.87
N LYS A 102 1.67 5.03 -4.59
CA LYS A 102 2.50 5.57 -5.69
C LYS A 102 3.91 5.90 -5.20
N LYS A 103 4.03 6.64 -4.08
CA LYS A 103 5.31 7.04 -3.50
C LYS A 103 6.16 5.83 -3.10
N ARG A 104 5.54 4.82 -2.46
CA ARG A 104 6.22 3.58 -2.07
C ARG A 104 6.64 2.76 -3.29
N CYS A 105 5.77 2.66 -4.31
CA CYS A 105 6.08 1.99 -5.58
C CYS A 105 7.27 2.65 -6.28
N LEU A 106 7.27 3.97 -6.43
CA LEU A 106 8.36 4.72 -7.05
C LEU A 106 9.67 4.54 -6.28
N ARG A 107 9.65 4.63 -4.94
CA ARG A 107 10.85 4.44 -4.14
C ARG A 107 11.43 3.04 -4.30
N ARG A 108 10.59 2.01 -4.30
CA ARG A 108 11.03 0.62 -4.52
C ARG A 108 11.57 0.42 -5.93
N ALA A 109 10.89 0.97 -6.95
CA ALA A 109 11.35 0.92 -8.34
C ALA A 109 12.74 1.58 -8.50
N ARG A 110 12.92 2.78 -7.94
CA ARG A 110 14.22 3.48 -7.94
C ARG A 110 15.32 2.70 -7.22
N SER A 111 14.98 2.01 -6.13
CA SER A 111 15.93 1.14 -5.43
C SER A 111 16.38 -0.04 -6.31
N ILE A 112 15.46 -0.67 -7.05
CA ILE A 112 15.77 -1.76 -7.98
C ILE A 112 16.59 -1.25 -9.17
N LEU A 113 16.28 -0.05 -9.67
CA LEU A 113 17.02 0.58 -10.77
C LEU A 113 18.44 0.96 -10.37
N LYS A 114 18.66 1.36 -9.11
CA LYS A 114 19.99 1.71 -8.60
C LYS A 114 20.88 0.47 -8.41
N ASP A 115 20.28 -0.69 -8.14
CA ASP A 115 21.00 -1.94 -7.90
C ASP A 115 20.99 -2.83 -9.14
N SER A 116 22.10 -2.85 -9.88
CA SER A 116 22.27 -3.68 -11.08
C SER A 116 22.32 -5.18 -10.77
N SER A 117 22.65 -5.58 -9.53
CA SER A 117 22.67 -6.98 -9.09
C SER A 117 21.28 -7.51 -8.73
N HIS A 118 20.30 -6.62 -8.58
CA HIS A 118 18.95 -6.99 -8.18
C HIS A 118 18.31 -7.91 -9.25
N PRO A 119 17.71 -9.06 -8.86
CA PRO A 119 17.17 -10.03 -9.82
C PRO A 119 16.09 -9.43 -10.73
N ALA A 120 15.29 -8.50 -10.18
CA ALA A 120 14.25 -7.81 -10.92
C ALA A 120 14.73 -6.58 -11.73
N HIS A 121 16.02 -6.23 -11.70
CA HIS A 121 16.58 -5.10 -12.47
C HIS A 121 16.29 -5.27 -13.97
N ARG A 122 16.41 -6.52 -14.46
CA ARG A 122 16.16 -6.89 -15.86
C ARG A 122 14.74 -6.58 -16.35
N LEU A 123 13.76 -6.47 -15.44
CA LEU A 123 12.38 -6.12 -15.77
C LEU A 123 12.21 -4.64 -16.13
N PHE A 124 13.20 -3.81 -15.79
CA PHE A 124 13.23 -2.39 -16.13
C PHE A 124 14.20 -2.13 -17.29
N THR A 125 13.82 -2.54 -18.50
CA THR A 125 14.65 -2.32 -19.69
C THR A 125 14.38 -0.94 -20.30
N LEU A 126 15.41 -0.11 -20.48
CA LEU A 126 15.28 1.15 -21.20
C LEU A 126 15.05 0.92 -22.70
N LEU A 127 14.23 1.78 -23.32
CA LEU A 127 14.10 1.85 -24.77
C LEU A 127 15.34 2.51 -25.39
N PRO A 128 15.59 2.32 -26.71
CA PRO A 128 16.76 2.92 -27.39
C PRO A 128 16.88 4.43 -27.23
N SER A 129 15.76 5.13 -26.99
CA SER A 129 15.76 6.58 -26.72
C SER A 129 16.35 6.97 -25.36
N GLY A 130 16.60 6.02 -24.45
CA GLY A 130 17.11 6.27 -23.09
C GLY A 130 16.14 6.97 -22.13
N ARG A 131 14.96 7.40 -22.60
CA ARG A 131 14.02 8.22 -21.83
C ARG A 131 12.93 7.44 -21.11
N ARG A 132 12.56 6.28 -21.63
CA ARG A 132 11.41 5.49 -21.14
C ARG A 132 11.79 4.03 -20.99
N TYR A 133 11.20 3.39 -19.99
CA TYR A 133 11.29 1.95 -19.79
C TYR A 133 10.25 1.22 -20.63
N ARG A 134 10.62 0.04 -21.13
CA ARG A 134 9.75 -0.86 -21.87
C ARG A 134 8.60 -1.32 -20.98
N CYS A 135 7.38 -1.00 -21.39
CA CYS A 135 6.19 -1.49 -20.70
C CYS A 135 6.13 -3.03 -20.75
N LEU A 136 5.80 -3.64 -19.61
CA LEU A 136 5.54 -5.07 -19.55
C LEU A 136 4.20 -5.36 -20.19
N TRP A 137 4.16 -6.31 -21.12
CA TRP A 137 2.93 -6.73 -21.73
C TRP A 137 2.08 -7.52 -20.73
N THR A 138 0.79 -7.19 -20.64
CA THR A 138 -0.13 -7.81 -19.69
C THR A 138 -1.44 -8.19 -20.36
N ARG A 139 -1.81 -9.48 -20.30
CA ARG A 139 -3.11 -9.99 -20.81
C ARG A 139 -4.29 -9.68 -19.89
N THR A 140 -4.04 -9.54 -18.59
CA THR A 140 -5.10 -9.41 -17.58
C THR A 140 -4.95 -8.13 -16.78
N SER A 141 -6.08 -7.56 -16.34
CA SER A 141 -6.12 -6.42 -15.41
C SER A 141 -5.37 -6.73 -14.11
N ARG A 142 -5.44 -7.98 -13.65
CA ARG A 142 -4.72 -8.48 -12.48
C ARG A 142 -3.21 -8.29 -12.61
N LEU A 143 -2.60 -8.76 -13.71
CA LEU A 143 -1.16 -8.59 -13.92
C LEU A 143 -0.82 -7.11 -14.12
N LYS A 144 -1.62 -6.36 -14.89
CA LYS A 144 -1.46 -4.90 -15.09
C LYS A 144 -1.41 -4.13 -13.78
N ASN A 145 -2.20 -4.55 -12.80
CA ASN A 145 -2.29 -3.89 -11.49
C ASN A 145 -1.25 -4.38 -10.48
N SER A 146 -0.47 -5.41 -10.80
CA SER A 146 0.62 -5.89 -9.94
C SER A 146 1.78 -4.89 -9.89
N PHE A 147 2.71 -5.12 -8.96
CA PHE A 147 3.81 -4.20 -8.67
C PHE A 147 4.62 -3.81 -9.92
N PHE A 148 5.14 -4.76 -10.70
CA PHE A 148 6.12 -4.44 -11.77
C PHE A 148 5.51 -3.65 -12.94
N PRO A 149 4.39 -4.06 -13.57
CA PRO A 149 3.80 -3.28 -14.66
C PRO A 149 3.35 -1.89 -14.19
N ARG A 150 2.87 -1.80 -12.93
CA ARG A 150 2.49 -0.52 -12.34
C ARG A 150 3.70 0.37 -12.07
N ALA A 151 4.80 -0.19 -11.55
CA ALA A 151 6.04 0.51 -11.28
C ALA A 151 6.66 1.08 -12.55
N VAL A 152 6.75 0.29 -13.63
CA VAL A 152 7.24 0.75 -14.94
C VAL A 152 6.39 1.91 -15.47
N SER A 153 5.07 1.77 -15.39
CA SER A 153 4.14 2.84 -15.80
C SER A 153 4.35 4.12 -14.98
N LEU A 154 4.50 4.00 -13.66
CA LEU A 154 4.72 5.15 -12.77
C LEU A 154 6.06 5.83 -13.03
N VAL A 155 7.14 5.07 -13.28
CA VAL A 155 8.46 5.64 -13.61
C VAL A 155 8.44 6.35 -14.96
N ASN A 156 7.66 5.85 -15.93
CA ASN A 156 7.51 6.49 -17.24
C ASN A 156 6.64 7.76 -17.23
N SER A 157 5.83 7.95 -16.18
CA SER A 157 4.94 9.11 -15.99
C SER A 157 5.44 10.08 -14.93
N ALA A 158 6.59 9.80 -14.31
CA ALA A 158 7.23 10.65 -13.30
C ALA A 158 8.23 11.59 -13.96
#